data_AF-A0A7S2F728-F1
#
_entry.id   AF-A0A7S2F728-F1
#
_cell.length_a   1.000
_cell.length_b   1.000
_cell.length_c   1.000
_cell.angle_alpha   90.00
_cell.angle_beta   90.00
_cell.angle_gamma   90.00
#
_symmetry.space_group_name_H-M   'P 1'
#
loop_
_entity.id
_entity.type
_entity.pdbx_description
1 polymer ?
#
loop_
_entity_poly.entity_id
_entity_poly.type
_entity_poly.pdbx_seq_one_letter_code
_entity_poly.pdbx_strand_id
1 'polypeptide(L)'
;EEMNSKHAHDMISQDLTDSIENAQKDIAEKTVTKQRKAEKAALDKKQLSATTSVKAENENTLAATTTECTEKKLSFAEKQKLRKEEIEAIQKAVEILSSPEVAGNAEKHLSMVQARRGATALVQMGESQASHAEGIHRRIREFLASEASRLHSQRLGLLAEKMAADPFAKVTKLIDAMITRLMAEANEDAQHEGFCDKEMGKSKITRNKLNEDIDGLTAAVDEGKATIAT
;
A
#
# COMPACT_ATOMS: atom_id res chain seq x y z
N GLU A 1 45.07 39.76 64.22
CA GLU A 1 45.59 38.67 63.36
C GLU A 1 44.59 37.53 63.16
N GLU A 2 43.91 37.03 64.20
CA GLU A 2 42.95 35.92 64.03
C GLU A 2 41.76 36.22 63.09
N MET A 3 41.20 37.44 63.15
CA MET A 3 40.04 37.80 62.33
C MET A 3 40.36 37.83 60.82
N ASN A 4 41.58 38.27 60.45
CA ASN A 4 42.05 38.21 59.06
C ASN A 4 42.30 36.77 58.60
N SER A 5 42.78 35.90 59.50
CA SER A 5 43.03 34.49 59.18
C SER A 5 41.73 33.71 58.99
N LYS A 6 40.71 33.97 59.82
CA LYS A 6 39.36 33.41 59.62
C LYS A 6 38.73 33.88 58.31
N HIS A 7 38.79 35.18 58.03
CA HIS A 7 38.22 35.72 56.79
C HIS A 7 38.91 35.15 55.53
N ALA A 8 40.24 34.97 55.56
CA ALA A 8 40.96 34.35 54.46
C ALA A 8 40.61 32.86 54.28
N HIS A 9 40.43 32.12 55.38
CA HIS A 9 39.98 30.73 55.34
C HIS A 9 38.56 30.60 54.79
N ASP A 10 37.64 31.48 55.21
CA ASP A 10 36.25 31.47 54.76
C ASP A 10 36.15 31.81 53.26
N MET A 11 36.92 32.80 52.79
CA MET A 11 37.03 33.14 51.36
C MET A 11 37.50 31.93 50.51
N ILE A 12 38.53 31.21 50.98
CA ILE A 12 39.04 30.02 50.28
C ILE A 12 38.00 28.89 50.29
N SER A 13 37.34 28.66 51.43
CA SER A 13 36.32 27.62 51.56
C SER A 13 35.11 27.90 50.66
N GLN A 14 34.72 29.17 50.53
CA GLN A 14 33.65 29.61 49.66
C GLN A 14 34.02 29.45 48.18
N ASP A 15 35.23 29.86 47.77
CA ASP A 15 35.73 29.67 46.40
C ASP A 15 35.80 28.18 46.00
N LEU A 16 36.26 27.32 46.91
CA LEU A 16 36.25 25.86 46.71
C LEU A 16 34.83 25.30 46.59
N THR A 17 33.89 25.80 47.38
CA THR A 17 32.47 25.37 47.34
C THR A 17 31.83 25.78 46.01
N ASP A 18 31.99 27.03 45.60
CA ASP A 18 31.50 27.55 44.32
C ASP A 18 32.13 26.79 43.14
N SER A 19 33.42 26.44 43.23
CA SER A 19 34.12 25.65 42.22
C SER A 19 33.55 24.22 42.10
N ILE A 20 33.27 23.57 43.23
CA ILE A 20 32.65 22.24 43.26
C ILE A 20 31.23 22.28 42.70
N GLU A 21 30.42 23.27 43.07
CA GLU A 21 29.04 23.41 42.58
C GLU A 21 29.02 23.64 41.06
N ASN A 22 29.87 24.54 40.57
CA ASN A 22 30.02 24.79 39.13
C ASN A 22 30.48 23.53 38.39
N ALA A 23 31.47 22.80 38.92
CA ALA A 23 31.93 21.54 38.33
C ALA A 23 30.82 20.47 38.31
N GLN A 24 29.98 20.40 39.35
CA GLN A 24 28.84 19.47 39.42
C GLN A 24 27.75 19.82 38.40
N LYS A 25 27.40 21.11 38.26
CA LYS A 25 26.47 21.59 37.21
C LYS A 25 27.00 21.25 35.82
N ASP A 26 28.27 21.51 35.58
CA ASP A 26 28.96 21.18 34.32
C ASP A 26 28.89 19.68 34.00
N ILE A 27 29.12 18.82 34.99
CA ILE A 27 29.02 17.36 34.84
C ILE A 27 27.58 16.95 34.52
N ALA A 28 26.58 17.53 35.20
CA ALA A 28 25.17 17.23 34.97
C ALA A 28 24.76 17.61 33.53
N GLU A 29 25.07 18.83 33.09
CA GLU A 29 24.78 19.29 31.72
C GLU A 29 25.49 18.45 30.66
N LYS A 30 26.78 18.14 30.86
CA LYS A 30 27.56 17.30 29.95
C LYS A 30 27.02 15.87 29.89
N THR A 31 26.51 15.35 31.00
CA THR A 31 25.88 14.01 31.05
C THR A 31 24.56 13.99 30.27
N VAL A 32 23.69 14.99 30.48
CA VAL A 32 22.43 15.13 29.73
C VAL A 32 22.68 15.29 28.24
N THR A 33 23.62 16.14 27.86
CA THR A 33 23.96 16.35 26.44
C THR A 33 24.57 15.12 25.79
N LYS A 34 25.41 14.35 26.51
CA LYS A 34 25.94 13.06 26.06
C LYS A 34 24.82 12.06 25.81
N GLN A 35 23.89 11.92 26.76
CA GLN A 35 22.74 11.00 26.61
C GLN A 35 21.86 11.39 25.41
N ARG A 36 21.53 12.69 25.27
CA ARG A 36 20.76 13.19 24.12
C ARG A 36 21.45 12.92 22.78
N LYS A 37 22.78 13.10 22.71
CA LYS A 37 23.56 12.78 21.50
C LYS A 37 23.58 11.29 21.21
N ALA A 38 23.69 10.44 22.22
CA ALA A 38 23.64 8.99 22.06
C ALA A 38 22.27 8.51 21.56
N GLU A 39 21.19 9.03 22.13
CA GLU A 39 19.81 8.76 21.69
C GLU A 39 19.60 9.21 20.23
N LYS A 40 20.00 10.43 19.89
CA LYS A 40 19.90 10.94 18.52
C LYS A 40 20.70 10.10 17.53
N ALA A 41 21.93 9.71 17.89
CA ALA A 41 22.76 8.85 17.05
C ALA A 41 22.11 7.46 16.82
N ALA A 42 21.41 6.91 17.81
CA ALA A 42 20.68 5.65 17.65
C ALA A 42 19.46 5.82 16.73
N LEU A 43 18.71 6.92 16.88
CA LEU A 43 17.57 7.26 16.02
C LEU A 43 18.01 7.45 14.57
N ASP A 44 19.06 8.25 14.35
CA ASP A 44 19.59 8.55 13.02
C ASP A 44 20.09 7.26 12.34
N LYS A 45 20.74 6.35 13.07
CA LYS A 45 21.13 5.02 12.55
C LYS A 45 19.94 4.16 12.14
N LYS A 46 18.87 4.15 12.96
CA LYS A 46 17.63 3.44 12.63
C LYS A 46 16.97 4.01 11.38
N GLN A 47 16.86 5.34 11.30
CA GLN A 47 16.31 6.04 10.14
C GLN A 47 17.13 5.81 8.88
N LEU A 48 18.46 5.83 8.98
CA LEU A 48 19.35 5.54 7.85
C LEU A 48 19.10 4.13 7.31
N SER A 49 19.06 3.12 8.19
CA SER A 49 18.79 1.73 7.80
C SER A 49 17.44 1.59 7.09
N ALA A 50 16.38 2.18 7.65
CA ALA A 50 15.05 2.15 7.05
C ALA A 50 15.03 2.84 5.68
N THR A 51 15.66 4.02 5.57
CA THR A 51 15.74 4.80 4.33
C THR A 51 16.51 4.06 3.24
N THR A 52 17.61 3.38 3.60
CA THR A 52 18.37 2.56 2.64
C THR A 52 17.54 1.38 2.11
N SER A 53 16.76 0.72 2.97
CA SER A 53 15.86 -0.36 2.54
C SER A 53 14.80 0.14 1.56
N VAL A 54 14.09 1.22 1.93
CA VAL A 54 13.05 1.83 1.09
C VAL A 54 13.62 2.32 -0.24
N LYS A 55 14.84 2.88 -0.24
CA LYS A 55 15.51 3.29 -1.46
C LYS A 55 15.74 2.11 -2.42
N ALA A 56 16.24 0.98 -1.91
CA ALA A 56 16.49 -0.21 -2.73
C ALA A 56 15.20 -0.79 -3.33
N GLU A 57 14.11 -0.82 -2.55
CA GLU A 57 12.80 -1.24 -3.03
C GLU A 57 12.24 -0.30 -4.11
N ASN A 58 12.43 1.02 -3.93
CA ASN A 58 12.02 2.01 -4.92
C ASN A 58 12.81 1.90 -6.22
N GLU A 59 14.12 1.65 -6.16
CA GLU A 59 14.96 1.44 -7.36
C GLU A 59 14.48 0.20 -8.15
N ASN A 60 14.16 -0.89 -7.45
CA ASN A 60 13.61 -2.10 -8.08
C ASN A 60 12.24 -1.84 -8.70
N THR A 61 11.35 -1.14 -7.98
CA THR A 61 10.01 -0.80 -8.46
C THR A 61 10.07 0.10 -9.69
N LEU A 62 10.98 1.08 -9.69
CA LEU A 62 11.19 1.97 -10.83
C LEU A 62 11.67 1.19 -12.06
N ALA A 63 12.62 0.26 -11.89
CA ALA A 63 13.11 -0.59 -12.97
C ALA A 63 11.97 -1.46 -13.55
N ALA A 64 11.23 -2.16 -12.69
CA ALA A 64 10.09 -2.99 -13.10
C ALA A 64 9.01 -2.18 -13.84
N THR A 65 8.65 -1.02 -13.31
CA THR A 65 7.64 -0.12 -13.91
C THR A 65 8.10 0.42 -15.27
N THR A 66 9.39 0.71 -15.40
CA THR A 66 9.96 1.19 -16.67
C THR A 66 9.86 0.10 -17.74
N THR A 67 10.25 -1.13 -17.40
CA THR A 67 10.09 -2.28 -18.31
C THR A 67 8.63 -2.49 -18.70
N GLU A 68 7.72 -2.53 -17.73
CA GLU A 68 6.28 -2.71 -17.98
C GLU A 68 5.71 -1.60 -18.88
N CYS A 69 6.13 -0.34 -18.68
CA CYS A 69 5.72 0.77 -19.52
C CYS A 69 6.18 0.59 -20.98
N THR A 70 7.42 0.14 -21.20
CA THR A 70 7.94 -0.12 -22.55
C THR A 70 7.20 -1.26 -23.24
N GLU A 71 7.00 -2.39 -22.56
CA GLU A 71 6.26 -3.54 -23.09
C GLU A 71 4.82 -3.19 -23.42
N LYS A 72 4.12 -2.49 -22.51
CA LYS A 72 2.74 -2.06 -22.76
C LYS A 72 2.64 -1.08 -23.92
N LYS A 73 3.61 -0.17 -24.08
CA LYS A 73 3.64 0.77 -25.20
C LYS A 73 3.78 0.03 -26.54
N LEU A 74 4.67 -0.97 -26.61
CA LEU A 74 4.85 -1.81 -27.80
C LEU A 74 3.59 -2.62 -28.09
N SER A 75 3.04 -3.32 -27.10
CA SER A 75 1.81 -4.11 -27.24
C SER A 75 0.62 -3.24 -27.67
N PHE A 76 0.52 -2.02 -27.17
CA PHE A 76 -0.54 -1.08 -27.55
C PHE A 76 -0.42 -0.65 -29.01
N ALA A 77 0.81 -0.36 -29.49
CA ALA A 77 1.05 0.00 -30.88
C ALA A 77 0.73 -1.16 -31.84
N GLU A 78 1.14 -2.39 -31.49
CA GLU A 78 0.82 -3.60 -32.25
C GLU A 78 -0.70 -3.83 -32.32
N LYS A 79 -1.40 -3.71 -31.19
CA LYS A 79 -2.86 -3.83 -31.12
C LYS A 79 -3.57 -2.75 -31.94
N GLN A 80 -3.08 -1.52 -31.96
CA GLN A 80 -3.65 -0.47 -32.81
C GLN A 80 -3.52 -0.81 -34.29
N LYS A 81 -2.36 -1.31 -34.71
CA LYS A 81 -2.14 -1.73 -36.08
C LYS A 81 -3.07 -2.89 -36.46
N LEU A 82 -3.10 -3.94 -35.64
CA LEU A 82 -3.96 -5.11 -35.87
C LEU A 82 -5.44 -4.72 -35.92
N ARG A 83 -5.90 -3.83 -35.02
CA ARG A 83 -7.27 -3.32 -35.04
C ARG A 83 -7.61 -2.58 -36.34
N LYS A 84 -6.67 -1.82 -36.90
CA LYS A 84 -6.88 -1.15 -38.19
C LYS A 84 -7.04 -2.19 -39.31
N GLU A 85 -6.17 -3.20 -39.35
CA GLU A 85 -6.25 -4.30 -40.31
C GLU A 85 -7.55 -5.11 -40.15
N GLU A 86 -8.00 -5.35 -38.92
CA GLU A 86 -9.29 -6.00 -38.63
C GLU A 86 -10.47 -5.18 -39.16
N ILE A 87 -10.47 -3.86 -38.97
CA ILE A 87 -11.53 -2.97 -39.49
C ILE A 87 -11.56 -3.04 -41.03
N GLU A 88 -10.41 -2.97 -41.69
CA GLU A 88 -10.32 -3.08 -43.14
C GLU A 88 -10.80 -4.45 -43.64
N ALA A 89 -10.47 -5.53 -42.93
CA ALA A 89 -10.93 -6.88 -43.26
C ALA A 89 -12.45 -7.04 -43.10
N ILE A 90 -13.02 -6.52 -42.01
CA ILE A 90 -14.47 -6.51 -41.79
C ILE A 90 -15.17 -5.70 -42.88
N GLN A 91 -14.61 -4.55 -43.26
CA GLN A 91 -15.18 -3.71 -44.31
C GLN A 91 -15.19 -4.41 -45.67
N LYS A 92 -14.10 -5.12 -46.02
CA LYS A 92 -14.06 -5.98 -47.21
C LYS A 92 -15.06 -7.14 -47.13
N ALA A 93 -15.24 -7.75 -45.97
CA ALA A 93 -16.24 -8.81 -45.78
C ALA A 93 -17.66 -8.27 -45.99
N VAL A 94 -17.97 -7.08 -45.47
CA VAL A 94 -19.25 -6.40 -45.72
C VAL A 94 -19.43 -6.11 -47.21
N GLU A 95 -18.40 -5.64 -47.91
CA GLU A 95 -18.45 -5.38 -49.35
C GLU A 95 -18.74 -6.66 -50.16
N ILE A 96 -18.04 -7.76 -49.87
CA ILE A 96 -18.27 -9.06 -50.51
C ILE A 96 -19.70 -9.56 -50.24
N LEU A 97 -20.16 -9.50 -49.00
CA LEU A 97 -21.52 -9.92 -48.64
C LEU A 97 -22.61 -9.02 -49.25
N SER A 98 -22.29 -7.74 -49.50
CA SER A 98 -23.20 -6.79 -50.14
C SER A 98 -23.14 -6.83 -51.67
N SER A 99 -22.19 -7.58 -52.25
CA SER A 99 -22.07 -7.71 -53.70
C SER A 99 -23.31 -8.43 -54.28
N PRO A 100 -23.78 -8.04 -55.47
CA PRO A 100 -25.01 -8.60 -56.06
C PRO A 100 -24.93 -10.10 -56.34
N GLU A 101 -23.73 -10.64 -56.52
CA GLU A 101 -23.47 -12.08 -56.72
C GLU A 101 -23.75 -12.90 -55.46
N VAL A 102 -23.47 -12.34 -54.28
CA VAL A 102 -23.70 -13.00 -52.98
C VAL A 102 -25.07 -12.63 -52.41
N ALA A 103 -25.49 -11.36 -52.51
CA ALA A 103 -26.81 -10.89 -52.09
C ALA A 103 -27.97 -11.51 -52.90
N GLY A 104 -27.79 -11.67 -54.22
CA GLY A 104 -28.79 -12.32 -55.08
C GLY A 104 -28.90 -13.84 -54.86
N ASN A 105 -27.85 -14.48 -54.36
CA ASN A 105 -27.88 -15.90 -53.95
C ASN A 105 -28.44 -16.07 -52.53
N ALA A 106 -28.21 -15.09 -51.66
CA ALA A 106 -28.88 -14.99 -50.36
C ALA A 106 -30.41 -14.89 -50.53
N GLU A 107 -30.92 -14.06 -51.43
CA GLU A 107 -32.37 -13.98 -51.70
C GLU A 107 -32.97 -15.28 -52.26
N LYS A 108 -32.20 -16.07 -53.02
CA LYS A 108 -32.65 -17.35 -53.60
C LYS A 108 -32.55 -18.54 -52.64
N HIS A 109 -31.61 -18.53 -51.69
CA HIS A 109 -31.31 -19.68 -50.81
C HIS A 109 -31.50 -19.42 -49.30
N LEU A 110 -31.66 -18.17 -48.86
CA LEU A 110 -31.97 -17.80 -47.47
C LEU A 110 -33.45 -17.40 -47.34
N SER A 111 -34.36 -18.32 -47.67
CA SER A 111 -35.78 -18.21 -47.28
C SER A 111 -35.97 -18.49 -45.79
N MET A 112 -35.16 -17.88 -44.92
CA MET A 112 -35.15 -18.14 -43.49
C MET A 112 -35.66 -16.92 -42.69
N VAL A 113 -36.98 -16.88 -42.52
CA VAL A 113 -37.68 -16.48 -41.26
C VAL A 113 -37.30 -15.12 -40.64
N GLN A 114 -37.00 -14.08 -41.41
CA GLN A 114 -36.89 -12.71 -40.86
C GLN A 114 -37.63 -11.65 -41.67
N ALA A 115 -38.82 -11.99 -42.19
CA ALA A 115 -39.80 -10.99 -42.61
C ALA A 115 -40.76 -10.68 -41.46
N ARG A 116 -40.27 -10.02 -40.40
CA ARG A 116 -41.12 -9.18 -39.53
C ARG A 116 -40.60 -7.75 -39.60
N ARG A 117 -40.94 -7.09 -40.71
CA ARG A 117 -41.03 -5.63 -40.77
C ARG A 117 -42.18 -5.20 -39.85
N GLY A 118 -41.88 -4.83 -38.62
CA GLY A 118 -42.86 -4.34 -37.66
C GLY A 118 -42.18 -3.67 -36.47
N ALA A 119 -42.25 -2.35 -36.44
CA ALA A 119 -41.90 -1.43 -35.34
C ALA A 119 -40.43 -1.36 -34.92
N THR A 120 -39.73 -0.33 -35.41
CA THR A 120 -38.59 0.29 -34.71
C THR A 120 -39.11 0.98 -33.45
N ALA A 121 -39.30 0.21 -32.37
CA ALA A 121 -39.29 0.77 -31.02
C ALA A 121 -37.85 0.71 -30.55
N LEU A 122 -37.19 1.87 -30.51
CA LEU A 122 -35.85 2.04 -29.97
C LEU A 122 -35.94 1.88 -28.44
N VAL A 123 -35.96 0.64 -27.96
CA VAL A 123 -35.81 0.36 -26.53
C VAL A 123 -34.34 0.62 -26.19
N GLN A 124 -34.06 1.82 -25.69
CA GLN A 124 -32.82 2.12 -25.01
C GLN A 124 -32.81 1.37 -23.67
N MET A 125 -32.45 0.08 -23.70
CA MET A 125 -32.02 -0.61 -22.48
C MET A 125 -30.64 -0.08 -22.14
N GLY A 126 -30.58 0.86 -21.19
CA GLY A 126 -29.34 1.24 -20.53
C GLY A 126 -28.80 0.06 -19.74
N GLU A 127 -27.98 -0.78 -20.38
CA GLU A 127 -27.26 -1.86 -19.73
C GLU A 127 -25.88 -1.36 -19.31
N SER A 128 -25.65 -1.35 -18.01
CA SER A 128 -24.35 -1.15 -17.38
C SER A 128 -23.33 -2.15 -17.94
N GLN A 129 -22.20 -1.67 -18.45
CA GLN A 129 -21.19 -2.44 -19.19
C GLN A 129 -20.60 -3.67 -18.45
N ALA A 130 -20.93 -3.89 -17.18
CA ALA A 130 -20.52 -5.09 -16.44
C ALA A 130 -21.35 -6.35 -16.79
N SER A 131 -22.60 -6.22 -17.26
CA SER A 131 -23.48 -7.37 -17.55
C SER A 131 -23.28 -8.01 -18.93
N HIS A 132 -22.60 -7.33 -19.85
CA HIS A 132 -22.46 -7.80 -21.23
C HIS A 132 -21.53 -9.01 -21.37
N ALA A 133 -20.45 -9.10 -20.59
CA ALA A 133 -19.52 -10.23 -20.65
C ALA A 133 -20.15 -11.52 -20.06
N GLU A 134 -20.82 -11.43 -18.91
CA GLU A 134 -21.56 -12.57 -18.34
C GLU A 134 -22.72 -13.00 -19.23
N GLY A 135 -23.42 -12.04 -19.85
CA GLY A 135 -24.50 -12.29 -20.78
C GLY A 135 -24.06 -13.04 -22.06
N ILE A 136 -22.92 -12.68 -22.64
CA ILE A 136 -22.38 -13.31 -23.85
C ILE A 136 -21.93 -14.74 -23.56
N HIS A 137 -21.15 -14.97 -22.50
CA HIS A 137 -20.71 -16.32 -22.14
C HIS A 137 -21.89 -17.24 -21.80
N ARG A 138 -22.91 -16.73 -21.10
CA ARG A 138 -24.14 -17.48 -20.83
C ARG A 138 -24.90 -17.82 -22.11
N ARG A 139 -25.08 -16.86 -23.03
CA ARG A 139 -25.76 -17.09 -24.32
C ARG A 139 -25.02 -18.09 -25.20
N ILE A 140 -23.69 -18.01 -25.24
CA ILE A 140 -22.86 -18.96 -25.99
C ILE A 140 -22.97 -20.38 -25.39
N ARG A 141 -23.00 -20.51 -24.06
CA ARG A 141 -23.23 -21.80 -23.38
C ARG A 141 -24.60 -22.39 -23.71
N GLU A 142 -25.66 -21.60 -23.59
CA GLU A 142 -27.03 -22.04 -23.90
C GLU A 142 -27.18 -22.47 -25.37
N PHE A 143 -26.53 -21.73 -26.27
CA PHE A 143 -26.48 -22.08 -27.69
C PHE A 143 -25.71 -23.39 -27.92
N LEU A 144 -24.50 -23.54 -27.37
CA LEU A 144 -23.69 -24.76 -27.49
C LEU A 144 -24.40 -25.98 -26.85
N ALA A 145 -25.09 -25.80 -25.73
CA ALA A 145 -25.83 -26.87 -25.06
C ALA A 145 -27.09 -27.31 -25.82
N SER A 146 -27.84 -26.35 -26.39
CA SER A 146 -29.00 -26.67 -27.23
C SER A 146 -28.56 -27.38 -28.51
N GLU A 147 -27.44 -26.96 -29.10
CA GLU A 147 -26.89 -27.57 -30.31
C GLU A 147 -26.23 -28.93 -30.05
N ALA A 148 -25.61 -29.12 -28.89
CA ALA A 148 -25.13 -30.43 -28.44
C ALA A 148 -26.28 -31.44 -28.34
N SER A 149 -27.42 -31.01 -27.81
CA SER A 149 -28.63 -31.83 -27.66
C SER A 149 -29.27 -32.15 -29.02
N ARG A 150 -29.36 -31.14 -29.91
CA ARG A 150 -29.89 -31.29 -31.27
C ARG A 150 -29.05 -32.22 -32.13
N LEU A 151 -27.72 -32.09 -32.06
CA LEU A 151 -26.77 -32.86 -32.88
C LEU A 151 -26.28 -34.14 -32.19
N HIS A 152 -26.75 -34.46 -30.97
CA HIS A 152 -26.29 -35.58 -30.15
C HIS A 152 -24.75 -35.63 -29.98
N SER A 153 -24.13 -34.46 -29.88
CA SER A 153 -22.67 -34.32 -29.83
C SER A 153 -22.18 -34.14 -28.40
N GLN A 154 -21.60 -35.21 -27.83
CA GLN A 154 -20.96 -35.17 -26.51
C GLN A 154 -19.85 -34.12 -26.42
N ARG A 155 -19.13 -33.87 -27.51
CA ARG A 155 -18.01 -32.89 -27.54
C ARG A 155 -18.51 -31.45 -27.36
N LEU A 156 -19.66 -31.11 -27.96
CA LEU A 156 -20.27 -29.79 -27.80
C LEU A 156 -20.84 -29.60 -26.37
N GLY A 157 -21.41 -30.66 -25.79
CA GLY A 157 -21.89 -30.65 -24.40
C GLY A 157 -20.77 -30.41 -23.39
N LEU A 158 -19.66 -31.14 -23.51
CA LEU A 158 -18.47 -30.96 -22.65
C LEU A 158 -17.85 -29.56 -22.79
N LEU A 159 -17.89 -28.97 -23.98
CA LEU A 159 -17.39 -27.61 -24.21
C LEU A 159 -18.27 -26.56 -23.52
N ALA A 160 -19.61 -26.69 -23.61
CA ALA A 160 -20.54 -25.80 -22.92
C ALA A 160 -20.37 -25.86 -21.39
N GLU A 161 -20.14 -27.05 -20.85
CA GLU A 161 -19.91 -27.28 -19.42
C GLU A 161 -18.57 -26.72 -18.95
N LYS A 162 -17.51 -26.88 -19.74
CA LYS A 162 -16.19 -26.30 -19.44
C LYS A 162 -16.20 -24.77 -19.46
N MET A 163 -17.03 -24.17 -20.31
CA MET A 163 -17.26 -22.72 -20.32
C MET A 163 -18.10 -22.25 -19.14
N ALA A 164 -18.77 -23.14 -18.41
CA ALA A 164 -19.59 -22.80 -17.23
C ALA A 164 -18.74 -22.55 -15.99
N ALA A 165 -17.54 -23.14 -15.93
CA ALA A 165 -16.56 -22.85 -14.90
C ALA A 165 -16.08 -21.40 -15.03
N ASP A 166 -16.32 -20.60 -14.00
CA ASP A 166 -15.87 -19.21 -13.94
C ASP A 166 -14.32 -19.15 -13.99
N PRO A 167 -13.73 -18.61 -15.07
CA PRO A 167 -12.29 -18.56 -15.24
C PRO A 167 -11.59 -17.65 -14.23
N PHE A 168 -12.33 -16.74 -13.57
CA PHE A 168 -11.78 -15.77 -12.62
C PHE A 168 -12.09 -16.10 -11.16
N ALA A 169 -12.96 -17.05 -10.85
CA ALA A 169 -13.30 -17.42 -9.47
C ALA A 169 -12.05 -17.66 -8.59
N LYS A 170 -10.98 -18.22 -9.15
CA LYS A 170 -9.71 -18.41 -8.44
C LYS A 170 -8.99 -17.09 -8.16
N VAL A 171 -9.00 -16.16 -9.12
CA VAL A 171 -8.39 -14.83 -9.00
C VAL A 171 -9.17 -13.99 -8.00
N THR A 172 -10.50 -13.99 -8.05
CA THR A 172 -11.35 -13.27 -7.11
C THR A 172 -11.14 -13.76 -5.68
N LYS A 173 -11.07 -15.08 -5.46
CA LYS A 173 -10.72 -15.65 -4.15
C LYS A 173 -9.32 -15.25 -3.66
N LEU A 174 -8.36 -15.09 -4.56
CA LEU A 174 -7.00 -14.68 -4.22
C LEU A 174 -6.96 -13.20 -3.82
N ILE A 175 -7.73 -12.35 -4.52
CA ILE A 175 -7.93 -10.94 -4.18
C ILE A 175 -8.62 -10.80 -2.82
N ASP A 176 -9.70 -11.53 -2.57
CA ASP A 176 -10.42 -11.52 -1.28
C ASP A 176 -9.51 -11.96 -0.12
N ALA A 177 -8.68 -12.99 -0.35
CA ALA A 177 -7.69 -13.44 0.62
C ALA A 177 -6.62 -12.37 0.89
N MET A 178 -6.16 -11.65 -0.14
CA MET A 178 -5.19 -10.56 0.01
C MET A 178 -5.79 -9.37 0.77
N ILE A 179 -7.03 -8.99 0.48
CA ILE A 179 -7.74 -7.92 1.20
C ILE A 179 -7.89 -8.30 2.69
N THR A 180 -8.31 -9.53 2.97
CA THR A 180 -8.45 -10.03 4.35
C THR A 180 -7.12 -9.97 5.09
N ARG A 181 -6.02 -10.37 4.43
CA ARG A 181 -4.68 -10.30 4.98
C ARG A 181 -4.24 -8.86 5.27
N LEU A 182 -4.44 -7.94 4.32
CA LEU A 182 -4.09 -6.52 4.49
C LEU A 182 -4.89 -5.86 5.62
N MET A 183 -6.17 -6.20 5.78
CA MET A 183 -6.99 -5.70 6.90
C MET A 183 -6.51 -6.24 8.26
N ALA A 184 -6.07 -7.50 8.30
CA ALA A 184 -5.51 -8.09 9.51
C ALA A 184 -4.16 -7.45 9.88
N GLU A 185 -3.24 -7.31 8.91
CA GLU A 185 -1.93 -6.67 9.08
C GLU A 185 -2.10 -5.21 9.55
N ALA A 186 -3.01 -4.44 8.94
CA ALA A 186 -3.27 -3.05 9.35
C ALA A 186 -3.80 -2.94 10.80
N ASN A 187 -4.63 -3.89 11.23
CA ASN A 187 -5.14 -3.91 12.61
C ASN A 187 -4.05 -4.33 13.60
N GLU A 188 -3.18 -5.28 13.24
CA GLU A 188 -2.04 -5.70 14.07
C GLU A 188 -1.02 -4.56 14.22
N ASP A 189 -0.70 -3.85 13.14
CA ASP A 189 0.19 -2.69 13.16
C ASP A 189 -0.38 -1.56 14.03
N ALA A 190 -1.67 -1.24 13.90
CA ALA A 190 -2.32 -0.21 14.73
C ALA A 190 -2.32 -0.59 16.22
N GLN A 191 -2.51 -1.87 16.55
CA GLN A 191 -2.41 -2.36 17.92
C GLN A 191 -0.97 -2.29 18.45
N HIS A 192 0.01 -2.63 17.61
CA HIS A 192 1.42 -2.60 17.98
C HIS A 192 1.95 -1.17 18.17
N GLU A 193 1.54 -0.23 17.31
CA GLU A 193 1.81 1.20 17.45
C GLU A 193 1.21 1.73 18.77
N GLY A 194 -0.06 1.45 19.04
CA GLY A 194 -0.71 1.85 20.29
C GLY A 194 -0.05 1.25 21.55
N PHE A 195 0.47 0.03 21.46
CA PHE A 195 1.29 -0.57 22.53
C PHE A 195 2.61 0.17 22.71
N CYS A 196 3.33 0.46 21.63
CA CYS A 196 4.60 1.19 21.67
C CYS A 196 4.43 2.59 22.25
N ASP A 197 3.41 3.33 21.82
CA ASP A 197 3.11 4.68 22.33
C ASP A 197 2.79 4.67 23.82
N LYS A 198 2.01 3.68 24.27
CA LYS A 198 1.65 3.53 25.68
C LYS A 198 2.86 3.23 26.55
N GLU A 199 3.69 2.28 26.16
CA GLU A 199 4.88 1.90 26.93
C GLU A 199 5.94 3.01 26.90
N MET A 200 6.12 3.71 25.77
CA MET A 200 6.97 4.89 25.67
C MET A 200 6.46 6.04 26.56
N GLY A 201 5.14 6.27 26.61
CA GLY A 201 4.52 7.24 27.49
C GLY A 201 4.75 6.94 28.97
N LYS A 202 4.52 5.70 29.39
CA LYS A 202 4.82 5.25 30.78
C LYS A 202 6.30 5.39 31.12
N SER A 203 7.19 4.99 30.20
CA SER A 203 8.63 5.10 30.39
C SER A 203 9.06 6.56 30.56
N LYS A 204 8.51 7.47 29.74
CA LYS A 204 8.75 8.91 29.85
C LYS A 204 8.27 9.50 31.18
N ILE A 205 7.07 9.15 31.63
CA ILE A 205 6.55 9.59 32.93
C ILE A 205 7.44 9.08 34.07
N THR A 206 7.79 7.79 34.04
CA THR A 206 8.64 7.17 35.06
C THR A 206 10.02 7.84 35.10
N ARG A 207 10.62 8.08 33.93
CA ARG A 207 11.90 8.78 33.81
C ARG A 207 11.81 10.20 34.37
N ASN A 208 10.77 10.96 34.04
CA ASN A 208 10.59 12.32 34.55
C ASN A 208 10.44 12.33 36.07
N LYS A 209 9.65 11.41 36.63
CA LYS A 209 9.49 11.27 38.08
C LYS A 209 10.82 10.90 38.76
N LEU A 210 11.56 9.93 38.22
CA LEU A 210 12.88 9.57 38.76
C LEU A 210 13.86 10.73 38.67
N ASN A 211 13.80 11.54 37.61
CA ASN A 211 14.62 12.74 37.50
C ASN A 211 14.23 13.81 38.54
N GLU A 212 12.93 14.05 38.74
CA GLU A 212 12.44 14.95 39.79
C GLU A 212 12.87 14.47 41.19
N ASP A 213 12.79 13.15 41.46
CA ASP A 213 13.26 12.56 42.71
C ASP A 213 14.79 12.72 42.87
N ILE A 214 15.57 12.54 41.79
CA ILE A 214 17.02 12.79 41.77
C ILE A 214 17.31 14.26 42.07
N ASP A 215 16.61 15.20 41.43
CA ASP A 215 16.80 16.64 41.64
C ASP A 215 16.46 17.03 43.08
N GLY A 216 15.38 16.48 43.63
CA GLY A 216 14.98 16.69 45.03
C GLY A 216 15.97 16.11 46.04
N LEU A 217 16.45 14.88 45.82
CA LEU A 217 17.50 14.28 46.66
C LEU A 217 18.82 15.06 46.56
N THR A 218 19.15 15.58 45.38
CA THR A 218 20.34 16.41 45.17
C THR A 218 20.23 17.70 45.97
N ALA A 219 19.08 18.38 45.90
CA ALA A 219 18.82 19.58 46.69
C ALA A 219 18.91 19.32 48.20
N ALA A 220 18.33 18.20 48.69
CA ALA A 220 18.41 17.82 50.09
C ALA A 220 19.85 17.48 50.54
N VAL A 221 20.63 16.85 49.67
CA VAL A 221 22.07 16.61 49.91
C VAL A 221 22.83 17.93 49.99
N ASP A 222 22.53 18.90 49.14
CA ASP A 222 23.20 20.20 49.13
C ASP A 222 22.79 21.06 50.33
N GLU A 223 21.52 21.02 50.76
CA GLU A 223 21.07 21.62 52.02
C GLU A 223 21.74 20.98 53.23
N GLY A 224 21.86 19.65 53.26
CA GLY A 224 22.56 18.93 54.31
C GLY A 224 24.05 19.30 54.37
N LYS A 225 24.72 19.41 53.22
CA LYS A 225 26.11 19.89 53.16
C LYS A 225 26.24 21.34 53.64
N ALA A 226 25.31 22.22 53.25
CA ALA A 226 25.31 23.62 53.68
C ALA A 226 25.11 23.75 55.20
N THR A 227 24.23 22.93 55.78
CA THR A 227 23.99 22.90 57.23
C THR A 227 25.19 22.36 58.02
N ILE A 228 25.96 21.44 57.46
CA ILE A 228 27.23 20.96 58.05
C ILE A 228 28.33 22.02 57.93
N ALA A 229 28.26 22.91 56.93
CA ALA A 229 29.24 23.95 56.69
C ALA A 229 29.04 25.22 57.55
N THR A 230 27.87 25.40 58.17
CA THR A 230 27.58 26.45 59.17
C THR A 230 27.84 25.98 60.59
#